data_AF-A0A933F4S4-F1
#
_entry.id   AF-A0A933F4S4-F1
#
_cell.length_a   1.000
_cell.length_b   1.000
_cell.length_c   1.000
_cell.angle_alpha   90.00
_cell.angle_beta   90.00
_cell.angle_gamma   90.00
#
_symmetry.space_group_name_H-M   'P 1'
#
loop_
_entity.id
_entity.type
_entity.pdbx_description
1 polymer ?
#
loop_
_entity_poly.entity_id
_entity_poly.type
_entity_poly.pdbx_seq_one_letter_code
_entity_poly.pdbx_strand_id
1 'polypeptide(L)'
;MSYRVEGPDTRARPAERKRSIRQNALQRAASCAGLLAALLSGAAHASNEDIGSAAAAVAMGESWTAVSEGVASIAYNPAAIGSVASAEFQGGSRRAFQLPAGPADIDHLSVAAAVPLDSLDIPGALGFSWANTSRGNFSLDHTVGVTAASRGWKEFDAGLLDAGATLKAITRSGRATGGQMTKAAVDLGLLFRTKGGQALGASVFNVNGPRMDLRGVQDRAPVIGRVGYAQSFRAFTIALDFVKREPSLGLSASQTLGAGMQYWWHTARGGSWAGRSGLNLSDRSKSWAWGIGWRMLGGQLDYALQAPLSNGSRWSHAVSLAFRFGSWNPEREYEKLLERELRYRQEISRALDSSQSRQAKLTEELKGLQAEMKSLRAELERRSSSESEARKRLQGFEERHRRAQKSLEELAREKRAIEQRSKESLFREDWGKYQKLKQDGAPDVVLLERIQQILREYKGAEIDLSDANQELMRLLRNRPAP
;
A
#
# COMPACT_ATOMS: atom_id res chain seq x y z
N MET A 1 2.32 25.16 67.84
CA MET A 1 1.34 25.64 66.84
C MET A 1 1.92 25.26 65.49
N SER A 2 1.37 24.23 64.84
CA SER A 2 1.99 23.62 63.65
C SER A 2 0.92 23.40 62.58
N TYR A 3 1.01 24.16 61.49
CA TYR A 3 0.07 24.03 60.36
C TYR A 3 0.47 22.86 59.47
N ARG A 4 -0.47 21.94 59.26
CA ARG A 4 -0.35 20.83 58.31
C ARG A 4 -1.12 21.22 57.05
N VAL A 5 -0.43 21.38 55.93
CA VAL A 5 -1.05 21.71 54.63
C VAL A 5 -1.34 20.41 53.90
N GLU A 6 -2.62 20.09 53.71
CA GLU A 6 -3.05 18.97 52.86
C GLU A 6 -3.24 19.47 51.42
N GLY A 7 -2.53 18.86 50.48
CA GLY A 7 -2.66 19.12 49.05
C GLY A 7 -3.64 18.16 48.37
N PRO A 8 -4.41 18.59 47.36
CA PRO A 8 -5.44 17.75 46.74
C PRO A 8 -4.86 16.61 45.89
N ASP A 9 -5.24 15.37 46.21
CA ASP A 9 -4.78 14.16 45.54
C ASP A 9 -5.39 14.04 44.12
N THR A 10 -4.59 14.35 43.10
CA THR A 10 -5.01 14.44 41.69
C THR A 10 -4.53 13.24 40.87
N ARG A 11 -4.75 12.02 41.37
CA ARG A 11 -4.38 10.75 40.70
C ARG A 11 -5.50 10.12 39.87
N ALA A 12 -6.15 10.90 39.01
CA ALA A 12 -7.08 10.38 38.01
C ALA A 12 -6.33 9.64 36.87
N ARG A 13 -6.65 8.37 36.63
CA ARG A 13 -5.89 7.49 35.72
C ARG A 13 -6.02 7.94 34.24
N PRO A 14 -4.92 8.24 33.52
CA PRO A 14 -4.96 8.82 32.18
C PRO A 14 -5.44 7.88 31.06
N ALA A 15 -5.70 6.60 31.35
CA ALA A 15 -6.14 5.60 30.37
C ALA A 15 -7.63 5.76 29.97
N GLU A 16 -8.51 6.10 30.91
CA GLU A 16 -9.96 6.14 30.66
C GLU A 16 -10.37 7.39 29.89
N ARG A 17 -9.73 8.53 30.18
CA ARG A 17 -10.00 9.81 29.49
C ARG A 17 -9.72 9.76 27.98
N LYS A 18 -8.84 8.85 27.51
CA LYS A 18 -8.54 8.65 26.09
C LYS A 18 -9.60 7.81 25.34
N ARG A 19 -10.43 7.03 26.04
CA ARG A 19 -11.51 6.24 25.41
C ARG A 19 -12.75 7.08 25.10
N SER A 20 -13.20 7.93 26.03
CA SER A 20 -14.41 8.75 25.84
C SER A 20 -14.28 9.78 24.72
N ILE A 21 -13.12 10.43 24.59
CA ILE A 21 -12.86 11.43 23.52
C ILE A 21 -12.99 10.79 22.11
N ARG A 22 -12.54 9.54 21.94
CA ARG A 22 -12.63 8.83 20.64
C ARG A 22 -14.07 8.48 20.25
N GLN A 23 -14.92 8.08 21.20
CA GLN A 23 -16.31 7.76 20.92
C GLN A 23 -17.13 9.00 20.53
N ASN A 24 -16.93 10.12 21.22
CA ASN A 24 -17.65 11.37 20.93
C ASN A 24 -17.29 11.98 19.56
N ALA A 25 -16.05 11.80 19.09
CA ALA A 25 -15.63 12.25 17.76
C ALA A 25 -16.32 11.44 16.64
N LEU A 26 -16.40 10.12 16.79
CA LEU A 26 -17.06 9.22 15.83
C LEU A 26 -18.57 9.52 15.70
N GLN A 27 -19.27 9.72 16.82
CA GLN A 27 -20.69 10.07 16.80
C GLN A 27 -20.96 11.41 16.10
N ARG A 28 -20.14 12.43 16.36
CA ARG A 28 -20.30 13.76 15.70
C ARG A 28 -20.00 13.71 14.20
N ALA A 29 -19.01 12.93 13.76
CA ALA A 29 -18.73 12.74 12.34
C ALA A 29 -19.88 12.05 11.60
N ALA A 30 -20.49 11.02 12.21
CA ALA A 30 -21.65 10.32 11.65
C ALA A 30 -22.88 11.25 11.49
N SER A 31 -23.15 12.11 12.47
CA SER A 31 -24.29 13.04 12.43
C SER A 31 -24.20 14.05 11.27
N CYS A 32 -23.01 14.56 10.95
CA CYS A 32 -22.84 15.50 9.84
C CYS A 32 -23.03 14.84 8.46
N ALA A 33 -22.65 13.57 8.30
CA ALA A 33 -22.84 12.84 7.05
C ALA A 33 -24.32 12.62 6.71
N GLY A 34 -25.16 12.36 7.72
CA GLY A 34 -26.61 12.18 7.53
C GLY A 34 -27.33 13.43 7.03
N LEU A 35 -26.92 14.63 7.50
CA LEU A 35 -27.57 15.89 7.14
C LEU A 35 -27.34 16.28 5.67
N LEU A 36 -26.15 15.99 5.14
CA LEU A 36 -25.77 16.23 3.73
C LEU A 36 -26.55 15.33 2.75
N ALA A 37 -26.93 14.11 3.16
CA ALA A 37 -27.68 13.18 2.32
C ALA A 37 -29.15 13.61 2.08
N ALA A 38 -29.71 14.45 2.95
CA ALA A 38 -31.12 14.86 2.93
C ALA A 38 -31.43 16.04 2.00
N LEU A 39 -30.43 16.84 1.60
CA LEU A 39 -30.63 18.10 0.84
C LEU A 39 -30.63 17.94 -0.70
N LEU A 40 -30.59 16.71 -1.22
CA LEU A 40 -30.40 16.40 -2.65
C LEU A 40 -31.68 15.82 -3.29
N SER A 41 -32.77 16.59 -3.29
CA SER A 41 -34.07 16.18 -3.85
C SER A 41 -34.64 17.22 -4.82
N GLY A 42 -34.13 17.23 -6.05
CA GLY A 42 -34.72 17.96 -7.18
C GLY A 42 -34.42 17.28 -8.51
N ALA A 43 -35.44 16.83 -9.24
CA ALA A 43 -35.27 16.10 -10.50
C ALA A 43 -35.09 17.04 -11.69
N ALA A 44 -33.92 16.96 -12.34
CA ALA A 44 -33.62 17.49 -13.67
C ALA A 44 -32.32 16.82 -14.13
N HIS A 45 -32.18 16.49 -15.42
CA HIS A 45 -31.60 15.20 -15.77
C HIS A 45 -30.35 15.28 -16.70
N ALA A 46 -29.14 14.74 -16.43
CA ALA A 46 -28.12 14.56 -17.49
C ALA A 46 -26.94 13.59 -17.35
N SER A 47 -26.42 13.23 -18.51
CA SER A 47 -25.25 12.38 -18.73
C SER A 47 -23.87 13.00 -18.39
N ASN A 48 -23.71 13.78 -17.31
CA ASN A 48 -22.37 13.86 -16.70
C ASN A 48 -22.23 12.66 -15.78
N GLU A 49 -21.28 11.79 -16.05
CA GLU A 49 -21.12 10.55 -15.31
C GLU A 49 -19.97 10.56 -14.34
N ASP A 50 -20.15 9.79 -13.27
CA ASP A 50 -19.19 9.56 -12.21
C ASP A 50 -18.15 8.51 -12.65
N ILE A 51 -17.62 8.67 -13.86
CA ILE A 51 -16.62 7.75 -14.43
C ILE A 51 -15.25 8.25 -14.04
N GLY A 52 -14.61 7.57 -13.09
CA GLY A 52 -13.16 7.61 -13.00
C GLY A 52 -12.52 6.82 -14.14
N SER A 53 -11.51 7.42 -14.75
CA SER A 53 -10.69 6.85 -15.83
C SER A 53 -9.53 5.98 -15.34
N ALA A 54 -9.06 6.23 -14.12
CA ALA A 54 -7.91 5.55 -13.56
C ALA A 54 -8.21 4.07 -13.32
N ALA A 55 -7.47 3.18 -13.98
CA ALA A 55 -7.67 1.74 -13.87
C ALA A 55 -7.49 1.25 -12.43
N ALA A 56 -6.56 1.84 -11.66
CA ALA A 56 -6.41 1.56 -10.24
C ALA A 56 -7.71 1.73 -9.43
N ALA A 57 -8.50 2.76 -9.73
CA ALA A 57 -9.76 3.04 -9.05
C ALA A 57 -10.91 2.16 -9.55
N VAL A 58 -10.98 1.89 -10.87
CA VAL A 58 -11.90 0.90 -11.44
C VAL A 58 -11.69 -0.49 -10.81
N ALA A 59 -10.42 -0.91 -10.67
CA ALA A 59 -10.04 -2.17 -10.04
C ALA A 59 -10.42 -2.27 -8.54
N MET A 60 -10.62 -1.14 -7.86
CA MET A 60 -11.14 -1.06 -6.50
C MET A 60 -12.66 -0.82 -6.45
N GLY A 61 -13.40 -1.15 -7.51
CA GLY A 61 -14.86 -1.00 -7.53
C GLY A 61 -15.32 0.47 -7.46
N GLU A 62 -14.47 1.40 -7.90
CA GLU A 62 -14.66 2.85 -7.83
C GLU A 62 -14.65 3.45 -6.41
N SER A 63 -14.25 2.68 -5.37
CA SER A 63 -14.09 3.21 -4.01
C SER A 63 -12.76 3.97 -3.87
N TRP A 64 -12.78 5.27 -4.15
CA TRP A 64 -11.57 6.10 -4.23
C TRP A 64 -11.76 7.52 -3.64
N THR A 65 -12.95 7.90 -3.15
CA THR A 65 -13.21 9.24 -2.59
C THR A 65 -12.34 9.59 -1.37
N ALA A 66 -11.91 8.59 -0.61
CA ALA A 66 -10.95 8.76 0.50
C ALA A 66 -9.50 8.34 0.15
N VAL A 67 -9.26 7.80 -1.05
CA VAL A 67 -7.93 7.31 -1.46
C VAL A 67 -7.15 8.44 -2.11
N SER A 68 -6.10 8.89 -1.42
CA SER A 68 -5.34 10.07 -1.82
C SER A 68 -4.11 9.75 -2.69
N GLU A 69 -4.15 8.63 -3.44
CA GLU A 69 -3.07 8.21 -4.33
C GLU A 69 -3.18 8.89 -5.71
N GLY A 70 -2.38 9.95 -5.90
CA GLY A 70 -2.08 10.53 -7.22
C GLY A 70 -3.19 11.34 -7.87
N VAL A 71 -2.97 11.68 -9.14
CA VAL A 71 -3.83 12.57 -9.95
C VAL A 71 -5.13 11.87 -10.39
N ALA A 72 -5.21 10.56 -10.28
CA ALA A 72 -6.45 9.80 -10.42
C ALA A 72 -7.60 10.37 -9.57
N SER A 73 -7.24 10.93 -8.41
CA SER A 73 -8.18 11.39 -7.41
C SER A 73 -9.00 12.65 -7.80
N ILE A 74 -8.61 13.41 -8.83
CA ILE A 74 -9.41 14.58 -9.31
C ILE A 74 -10.86 14.17 -9.61
N ALA A 75 -11.04 13.02 -10.27
CA ALA A 75 -12.36 12.53 -10.66
C ALA A 75 -13.24 12.04 -9.48
N TYR A 76 -12.67 11.90 -8.28
CA TYR A 76 -13.29 11.26 -7.12
C TYR A 76 -13.43 12.19 -5.91
N ASN A 77 -12.44 13.04 -5.67
CA ASN A 77 -12.45 14.04 -4.59
C ASN A 77 -11.41 15.16 -4.90
N PRO A 78 -11.85 16.38 -5.26
CA PRO A 78 -10.94 17.50 -5.52
C PRO A 78 -9.92 17.79 -4.42
N ALA A 79 -10.22 17.53 -3.13
CA ALA A 79 -9.29 17.76 -2.03
C ALA A 79 -8.09 16.79 -2.03
N ALA A 80 -8.21 15.61 -2.62
CA ALA A 80 -7.17 14.60 -2.60
C ALA A 80 -5.91 14.99 -3.42
N ILE A 81 -6.02 15.96 -4.33
CA ILE A 81 -4.87 16.57 -5.02
C ILE A 81 -3.92 17.25 -4.01
N GLY A 82 -4.44 17.72 -2.87
CA GLY A 82 -3.61 18.34 -1.82
C GLY A 82 -2.48 17.44 -1.30
N SER A 83 -2.58 16.11 -1.46
CA SER A 83 -1.49 15.17 -1.14
C SER A 83 -0.46 14.93 -2.25
N VAL A 84 -0.62 15.51 -3.43
CA VAL A 84 0.37 15.42 -4.52
C VAL A 84 1.64 16.15 -4.09
N ALA A 85 2.71 15.39 -3.81
CA ALA A 85 3.98 15.91 -3.29
C ALA A 85 5.01 16.24 -4.38
N SER A 86 4.74 15.91 -5.63
CA SER A 86 5.62 16.11 -6.78
C SER A 86 4.76 16.26 -8.03
N ALA A 87 5.26 16.93 -9.08
CA ALA A 87 4.46 17.05 -10.30
C ALA A 87 4.14 15.66 -10.88
N GLU A 88 2.89 15.42 -11.23
CA GLU A 88 2.38 14.13 -11.69
C GLU A 88 1.49 14.33 -12.92
N PHE A 89 1.60 13.42 -13.88
CA PHE A 89 0.78 13.34 -15.09
C PHE A 89 0.12 11.96 -15.14
N GLN A 90 -1.11 11.88 -15.64
CA GLN A 90 -1.80 10.62 -15.86
C GLN A 90 -2.65 10.66 -17.14
N GLY A 91 -2.49 9.66 -18.00
CA GLY A 91 -3.43 9.31 -19.06
C GLY A 91 -4.23 8.06 -18.69
N GLY A 92 -5.47 7.97 -19.15
CA GLY A 92 -6.31 6.78 -18.92
C GLY A 92 -7.37 6.59 -19.99
N SER A 93 -7.62 5.35 -20.38
CA SER A 93 -8.71 4.95 -21.28
C SER A 93 -9.52 3.83 -20.63
N ARG A 94 -10.84 3.91 -20.74
CA ARG A 94 -11.80 2.95 -20.20
C ARG A 94 -12.91 2.69 -21.21
N ARG A 95 -13.17 1.42 -21.52
CA ARG A 95 -14.41 0.98 -22.16
C ARG A 95 -15.31 0.38 -21.09
N ALA A 96 -16.41 1.05 -20.80
CA ALA A 96 -17.37 0.66 -19.77
C ALA A 96 -18.68 0.17 -20.41
N PHE A 97 -19.05 -1.07 -20.12
CA PHE A 97 -20.38 -1.63 -20.44
C PHE A 97 -21.34 -1.60 -19.25
N GLN A 98 -20.79 -1.30 -18.06
CA GLN A 98 -21.54 -1.16 -16.83
C GLN A 98 -21.04 0.02 -16.01
N LEU A 99 -21.99 0.70 -15.38
CA LEU A 99 -21.80 1.88 -14.56
C LEU A 99 -22.72 1.78 -13.33
N PRO A 100 -22.44 2.54 -12.27
CA PRO A 100 -23.41 2.79 -11.19
C PRO A 100 -24.81 3.17 -11.68
N ALA A 101 -24.93 3.88 -12.81
CA ALA A 101 -26.20 4.33 -13.39
C ALA A 101 -26.97 3.24 -14.19
N GLY A 102 -26.37 2.06 -14.42
CA GLY A 102 -26.94 0.93 -15.16
C GLY A 102 -26.03 0.41 -16.28
N PRO A 103 -26.55 -0.45 -17.17
CA PRO A 103 -25.86 -0.85 -18.40
C PRO A 103 -25.68 0.33 -19.35
N ALA A 104 -24.53 0.40 -20.01
CA ALA A 104 -24.23 1.42 -21.03
C ALA A 104 -23.24 0.87 -22.06
N ASP A 105 -22.85 1.70 -23.03
CA ASP A 105 -21.67 1.44 -23.86
C ASP A 105 -20.90 2.76 -24.03
N ILE A 106 -19.87 2.93 -23.20
CA ILE A 106 -19.11 4.17 -23.08
C ILE A 106 -17.64 3.92 -23.34
N ASP A 107 -17.10 4.74 -24.23
CA ASP A 107 -15.67 4.97 -24.37
C ASP A 107 -15.30 6.24 -23.60
N HIS A 108 -14.29 6.16 -22.75
CA HIS A 108 -13.85 7.28 -21.92
C HIS A 108 -12.33 7.39 -21.98
N LEU A 109 -11.83 8.52 -22.48
CA LEU A 109 -10.42 8.88 -22.51
C LEU A 109 -10.20 10.11 -21.62
N SER A 110 -9.17 10.08 -20.79
CA SER A 110 -8.81 11.22 -19.93
C SER A 110 -7.31 11.48 -19.92
N VAL A 111 -6.96 12.74 -19.69
CA VAL A 111 -5.62 13.19 -19.33
C VAL A 111 -5.75 14.12 -18.14
N ALA A 112 -4.91 13.96 -17.13
CA ALA A 112 -4.86 14.85 -15.98
C ALA A 112 -3.41 15.10 -15.56
N ALA A 113 -3.15 16.25 -14.96
CA ALA A 113 -1.86 16.61 -14.41
C ALA A 113 -2.06 17.37 -13.10
N ALA A 114 -1.10 17.29 -12.18
CA ALA A 114 -1.07 18.16 -11.01
C ALA A 114 0.36 18.60 -10.69
N VAL A 115 0.48 19.78 -10.10
CA VAL A 115 1.73 20.40 -9.68
C VAL A 115 1.56 20.86 -8.22
N PRO A 116 2.46 20.45 -7.30
CA PRO A 116 2.45 20.97 -5.93
C PRO A 116 2.76 22.46 -5.91
N LEU A 117 2.12 23.19 -5.01
CA LEU A 117 2.36 24.63 -4.78
C LEU A 117 3.41 24.88 -3.67
N ASP A 118 4.03 23.82 -3.15
CA ASP A 118 5.04 23.88 -2.09
C ASP A 118 6.24 24.78 -2.42
N SER A 119 6.54 25.02 -3.71
CA SER A 119 7.58 25.96 -4.14
C SER A 119 7.20 27.44 -4.06
N LEU A 120 5.96 27.75 -3.69
CA LEU A 120 5.41 29.10 -3.52
C LEU A 120 4.95 29.36 -2.07
N ASP A 121 5.39 28.53 -1.12
CA ASP A 121 4.96 28.51 0.29
C ASP A 121 3.44 28.34 0.52
N ILE A 122 2.69 27.93 -0.51
CA ILE A 122 1.25 27.66 -0.45
C ILE A 122 1.07 26.14 -0.26
N PRO A 123 0.63 25.65 0.92
CA PRO A 123 0.48 24.23 1.16
C PRO A 123 -0.72 23.68 0.37
N GLY A 124 -0.44 22.99 -0.73
CA GLY A 124 -1.47 22.53 -1.64
C GLY A 124 -0.94 22.14 -3.03
N ALA A 125 -1.84 22.03 -3.99
CA ALA A 125 -1.54 21.68 -5.36
C ALA A 125 -2.60 22.23 -6.33
N LEU A 126 -2.18 22.50 -7.57
CA LEU A 126 -3.06 22.77 -8.70
C LEU A 126 -3.17 21.53 -9.57
N GLY A 127 -4.38 21.24 -10.05
CA GLY A 127 -4.68 20.17 -10.98
C GLY A 127 -5.29 20.69 -12.28
N PHE A 128 -4.92 20.08 -13.40
CA PHE A 128 -5.59 20.19 -14.68
C PHE A 128 -6.16 18.83 -15.08
N SER A 129 -7.33 18.83 -15.71
CA SER A 129 -7.99 17.62 -16.18
C SER A 129 -8.69 17.87 -17.52
N TRP A 130 -8.61 16.89 -18.40
CA TRP A 130 -9.32 16.81 -19.67
C TRP A 130 -9.91 15.42 -19.80
N ALA A 131 -11.16 15.32 -20.21
CA ALA A 131 -11.85 14.06 -20.46
C ALA A 131 -12.71 14.13 -21.72
N ASN A 132 -12.81 13.01 -22.41
CA ASN A 132 -13.61 12.81 -23.61
C ASN A 132 -14.41 11.52 -23.45
N THR A 133 -15.73 11.63 -23.38
CA THR A 133 -16.65 10.52 -23.11
C THR A 133 -17.60 10.33 -24.29
N SER A 134 -17.47 9.23 -25.01
CA SER A 134 -18.32 8.85 -26.15
C SER A 134 -19.35 7.82 -25.71
N ARG A 135 -20.64 8.16 -25.75
CA ARG A 135 -21.76 7.25 -25.43
C ARG A 135 -22.38 6.70 -26.70
N GLY A 136 -21.84 5.59 -27.20
CA GLY A 136 -22.23 4.98 -28.47
C GLY A 136 -22.37 6.02 -29.59
N ASN A 137 -23.55 6.05 -30.22
CA ASN A 137 -23.90 6.99 -31.30
C ASN A 137 -24.74 8.18 -30.82
N PHE A 138 -24.95 8.36 -29.51
CA PHE A 138 -25.87 9.37 -28.97
C PHE A 138 -25.17 10.71 -28.69
N SER A 139 -24.18 10.70 -27.79
CA SER A 139 -23.49 11.92 -27.36
C SER A 139 -21.97 11.75 -27.29
N LEU A 140 -21.28 12.88 -27.39
CA LEU A 140 -19.85 13.02 -27.15
C LEU A 140 -19.65 14.21 -26.20
N ASP A 141 -19.14 13.91 -25.02
CA ASP A 141 -19.04 14.82 -23.89
C ASP A 141 -17.56 15.11 -23.60
N HIS A 142 -17.12 16.33 -23.85
CA HIS A 142 -15.79 16.83 -23.50
C HIS A 142 -15.85 17.60 -22.19
N THR A 143 -14.95 17.33 -21.25
CA THR A 143 -14.83 18.08 -19.99
C THR A 143 -13.40 18.60 -19.85
N VAL A 144 -13.26 19.88 -19.51
CA VAL A 144 -11.98 20.49 -19.13
C VAL A 144 -12.14 21.06 -17.73
N GLY A 145 -11.26 20.71 -16.78
CA GLY A 145 -11.35 21.12 -15.39
C GLY A 145 -10.03 21.60 -14.82
N VAL A 146 -10.05 22.74 -14.13
CA VAL A 146 -8.95 23.24 -13.30
C VAL A 146 -9.35 23.07 -11.84
N THR A 147 -8.47 22.49 -11.05
CA THR A 147 -8.70 22.20 -9.62
C THR A 147 -7.64 22.90 -8.78
N ALA A 148 -8.06 23.45 -7.64
CA ALA A 148 -7.16 23.88 -6.58
C ALA A 148 -7.49 23.10 -5.30
N ALA A 149 -6.46 22.61 -4.61
CA ALA A 149 -6.61 21.88 -3.36
C ALA A 149 -5.55 22.34 -2.35
N SER A 150 -5.96 22.48 -1.09
CA SER A 150 -5.08 22.84 0.03
C SER A 150 -4.69 21.59 0.82
N ARG A 151 -3.43 21.56 1.29
CA ARG A 151 -2.88 20.49 2.11
C ARG A 151 -2.86 20.94 3.57
N GLY A 152 -3.65 20.29 4.42
CA GLY A 152 -3.75 20.67 5.83
C GLY A 152 -4.37 22.06 6.04
N TRP A 153 -5.42 22.39 5.28
CA TRP A 153 -6.25 23.59 5.48
C TRP A 153 -6.60 23.85 6.95
N LYS A 154 -6.81 22.78 7.71
CA LYS A 154 -6.89 22.83 9.17
C LYS A 154 -6.26 21.58 9.80
N GLU A 155 -5.28 21.78 10.68
CA GLU A 155 -4.80 20.71 11.57
C GLU A 155 -5.71 20.58 12.80
N PHE A 156 -5.94 19.33 13.20
CA PHE A 156 -6.56 18.91 14.44
C PHE A 156 -5.65 17.88 15.11
N ASP A 157 -5.73 17.70 16.43
CA ASP A 157 -4.95 16.68 17.17
C ASP A 157 -5.06 15.27 16.54
N ALA A 158 -6.23 14.97 15.99
CA ALA A 158 -6.55 13.69 15.35
C ALA A 158 -6.05 13.55 13.89
N GLY A 159 -5.79 14.65 13.17
CA GLY A 159 -5.50 14.60 11.73
C GLY A 159 -5.53 15.95 11.00
N LEU A 160 -5.23 15.91 9.71
CA LEU A 160 -5.24 17.05 8.80
C LEU A 160 -6.53 17.04 7.98
N LEU A 161 -7.20 18.18 7.86
CA LEU A 161 -8.30 18.41 6.93
C LEU A 161 -7.77 19.17 5.70
N ASP A 162 -7.99 18.60 4.52
CA ASP A 162 -7.80 19.22 3.21
C ASP A 162 -9.15 19.67 2.65
N ALA A 163 -9.13 20.70 1.80
CA ALA A 163 -10.26 21.14 1.00
C ALA A 163 -9.84 21.31 -0.46
N GLY A 164 -10.76 21.12 -1.39
CA GLY A 164 -10.48 21.35 -2.82
C GLY A 164 -11.73 21.72 -3.59
N ALA A 165 -11.53 22.43 -4.70
CA ALA A 165 -12.59 22.85 -5.61
C ALA A 165 -12.13 22.75 -7.07
N THR A 166 -12.97 22.16 -7.92
CA THR A 166 -12.75 22.08 -9.37
C THR A 166 -13.75 22.99 -10.08
N LEU A 167 -13.24 23.89 -10.92
CA LEU A 167 -14.04 24.60 -11.92
C LEU A 167 -13.87 23.87 -13.26
N LYS A 168 -14.96 23.41 -13.86
CA LYS A 168 -14.94 22.68 -15.13
C LYS A 168 -15.89 23.23 -16.18
N ALA A 169 -15.46 23.22 -17.43
CA ALA A 169 -16.30 23.45 -18.60
C ALA A 169 -16.67 22.09 -19.21
N ILE A 170 -17.96 21.79 -19.25
CA ILE A 170 -18.50 20.61 -19.90
C ILE A 170 -19.10 21.04 -21.24
N THR A 171 -18.69 20.38 -22.31
CA THR A 171 -19.15 20.58 -23.67
C THR A 171 -19.76 19.28 -24.17
N ARG A 172 -21.08 19.24 -24.36
CA ARG A 172 -21.75 18.10 -25.00
C ARG A 172 -22.03 18.40 -26.46
N SER A 173 -21.78 17.42 -27.32
CA SER A 173 -22.26 17.40 -28.71
C SER A 173 -23.17 16.20 -28.94
N GLY A 174 -24.30 16.42 -29.62
CA GLY A 174 -25.24 15.37 -29.99
C GLY A 174 -24.85 14.76 -31.33
N ARG A 175 -24.47 13.48 -31.38
CA ARG A 175 -24.07 12.82 -32.63
C ARG A 175 -25.28 12.50 -33.52
N ALA A 176 -26.35 11.97 -32.95
CA ALA A 176 -27.58 11.66 -33.66
C ALA A 176 -28.47 12.91 -33.88
N THR A 177 -28.57 13.78 -32.87
CA THR A 177 -29.44 14.97 -32.92
C THR A 177 -28.79 16.18 -33.59
N GLY A 178 -27.46 16.23 -33.65
CA GLY A 178 -26.69 17.44 -33.94
C GLY A 178 -26.71 18.44 -32.77
N GLY A 179 -25.92 19.51 -32.92
CA GLY A 179 -25.79 20.60 -31.94
C GLY A 179 -24.70 20.37 -30.89
N GLN A 180 -24.25 21.47 -30.29
CA GLN A 180 -23.22 21.51 -29.25
C GLN A 180 -23.58 22.56 -28.21
N MET A 181 -23.41 22.25 -26.92
CA MET A 181 -23.60 23.20 -25.82
C MET A 181 -22.49 23.06 -24.80
N THR A 182 -21.97 24.20 -24.32
CA THR A 182 -20.98 24.28 -23.24
C THR A 182 -21.57 24.95 -22.01
N LYS A 183 -21.28 24.41 -20.82
CA LYS A 183 -21.66 24.99 -19.52
C LYS A 183 -20.55 24.80 -18.49
N ALA A 184 -20.45 25.74 -17.56
CA ALA A 184 -19.58 25.60 -16.39
C ALA A 184 -20.24 24.73 -15.30
N ALA A 185 -19.43 23.97 -14.57
CA ALA A 185 -19.79 23.31 -13.33
C ALA A 185 -18.72 23.50 -12.26
N VAL A 186 -19.13 23.34 -11.00
CA VAL A 186 -18.25 23.38 -9.83
C VAL A 186 -18.36 22.06 -9.08
N ASP A 187 -17.22 21.48 -8.72
CA ASP A 187 -17.13 20.34 -7.82
C ASP A 187 -16.40 20.76 -6.55
N LEU A 188 -16.80 20.21 -5.40
CA LEU A 188 -16.21 20.49 -4.09
C LEU A 188 -15.76 19.18 -3.43
N GLY A 189 -14.66 19.24 -2.70
CA GLY A 189 -14.08 18.10 -1.99
C GLY A 189 -13.55 18.48 -0.61
N LEU A 190 -13.63 17.53 0.32
CA LEU A 190 -13.02 17.54 1.64
C LEU A 190 -12.34 16.19 1.87
N LEU A 191 -11.17 16.20 2.51
CA LEU A 191 -10.45 14.98 2.87
C LEU A 191 -9.80 15.14 4.25
N PHE A 192 -10.27 14.35 5.22
CA PHE A 192 -9.70 14.31 6.57
C PHE A 192 -8.78 13.09 6.72
N ARG A 193 -7.47 13.31 6.88
CA ARG A 193 -6.45 12.26 7.06
C ARG A 193 -5.97 12.21 8.51
N THR A 194 -6.14 11.06 9.15
CA THR A 194 -5.64 10.81 10.51
C THR A 194 -4.15 10.42 10.50
N LYS A 195 -3.48 10.63 11.65
CA LYS A 195 -2.09 10.17 11.87
C LYS A 195 -1.94 8.63 11.85
N GLY A 196 -3.05 7.87 11.86
CA GLY A 196 -3.09 6.41 11.85
C GLY A 196 -3.28 5.76 10.47
N GLY A 197 -3.14 6.51 9.37
CA GLY A 197 -3.34 5.99 8.01
C GLY A 197 -4.81 5.75 7.63
N GLN A 198 -5.75 6.27 8.41
CA GLN A 198 -7.18 6.31 8.08
C GLN A 198 -7.54 7.65 7.46
N ALA A 199 -8.37 7.65 6.42
CA ALA A 199 -8.89 8.85 5.77
C ALA A 199 -10.41 8.79 5.64
N LEU A 200 -11.06 9.96 5.75
CA LEU A 200 -12.48 10.18 5.46
C LEU A 200 -12.58 11.22 4.35
N GLY A 201 -13.18 10.86 3.23
CA GLY A 201 -13.40 11.75 2.09
C GLY A 201 -14.88 12.09 1.95
N ALA A 202 -15.18 13.31 1.51
CA ALA A 202 -16.49 13.68 1.05
C ALA A 202 -16.36 14.61 -0.17
N SER A 203 -17.19 14.42 -1.18
CA SER A 203 -17.19 15.27 -2.38
C SER A 203 -18.59 15.44 -2.95
N VAL A 204 -18.82 16.58 -3.59
CA VAL A 204 -20.07 16.89 -4.30
C VAL A 204 -19.72 17.42 -5.68
N PHE A 205 -20.15 16.71 -6.71
CA PHE A 205 -19.91 17.06 -8.11
C PHE A 205 -21.11 17.77 -8.73
N ASN A 206 -20.82 18.68 -9.67
CA ASN A 206 -21.79 19.49 -10.39
C ASN A 206 -22.74 20.24 -9.43
N VAL A 207 -22.22 20.91 -8.41
CA VAL A 207 -23.02 21.57 -7.34
C VAL A 207 -24.07 22.53 -7.90
N ASN A 208 -23.74 23.25 -8.96
CA ASN A 208 -24.66 24.15 -9.68
C ASN A 208 -25.61 23.42 -10.65
N GLY A 209 -25.35 22.13 -10.96
CA GLY A 209 -26.07 21.28 -11.90
C GLY A 209 -26.45 21.99 -13.19
N PRO A 210 -25.52 22.26 -14.12
CA PRO A 210 -25.79 23.00 -15.34
C PRO A 210 -26.79 22.30 -16.27
N ARG A 211 -27.84 23.02 -16.67
CA ARG A 211 -28.82 22.58 -17.69
C ARG A 211 -28.23 22.59 -19.11
N MET A 212 -28.51 21.54 -19.88
CA MET A 212 -27.90 21.23 -21.19
C MET A 212 -28.99 20.93 -22.24
N ASP A 213 -29.57 21.94 -22.88
CA ASP A 213 -30.57 21.70 -23.93
C ASP A 213 -29.88 21.34 -25.26
N LEU A 214 -30.17 20.15 -25.79
CA LEU A 214 -29.75 19.71 -27.12
C LEU A 214 -30.98 19.48 -27.99
N ARG A 215 -31.34 20.54 -28.72
CA ARG A 215 -32.42 20.54 -29.73
C ARG A 215 -33.74 19.97 -29.18
N GLY A 216 -34.12 20.38 -27.97
CA GLY A 216 -35.37 19.99 -27.31
C GLY A 216 -35.23 18.83 -26.32
N VAL A 217 -34.09 18.15 -26.27
CA VAL A 217 -33.77 17.20 -25.19
C VAL A 217 -33.17 17.98 -24.02
N GLN A 218 -33.97 18.22 -22.98
CA GLN A 218 -33.56 19.02 -21.82
C GLN A 218 -32.77 18.23 -20.76
N ASP A 219 -31.46 18.40 -20.87
CA ASP A 219 -30.35 18.10 -19.99
C ASP A 219 -30.21 18.85 -18.62
N ARG A 220 -29.63 18.29 -17.54
CA ARG A 220 -28.98 18.94 -16.37
C ARG A 220 -27.92 18.04 -15.71
N ALA A 221 -26.63 18.42 -15.71
CA ALA A 221 -25.59 17.59 -15.06
C ALA A 221 -25.98 17.24 -13.60
N PRO A 222 -25.94 15.96 -13.20
CA PRO A 222 -26.57 15.52 -11.98
C PRO A 222 -25.66 15.84 -10.82
N VAL A 223 -26.24 16.29 -9.71
CA VAL A 223 -25.48 16.40 -8.47
C VAL A 223 -25.15 14.98 -8.00
N ILE A 224 -23.87 14.73 -7.74
CA ILE A 224 -23.38 13.44 -7.24
C ILE A 224 -22.70 13.73 -5.90
N GLY A 225 -23.26 13.18 -4.82
CA GLY A 225 -22.66 13.20 -3.50
C GLY A 225 -21.91 11.91 -3.24
N ARG A 226 -20.65 11.99 -2.82
CA ARG A 226 -19.81 10.85 -2.44
C ARG A 226 -19.31 11.01 -1.02
N VAL A 227 -19.30 9.93 -0.25
CA VAL A 227 -18.65 9.84 1.07
C VAL A 227 -17.82 8.56 1.08
N GLY A 228 -16.55 8.66 1.45
CA GLY A 228 -15.60 7.56 1.44
C GLY A 228 -14.86 7.40 2.76
N TYR A 229 -14.46 6.17 3.06
CA TYR A 229 -13.49 5.81 4.09
C TYR A 229 -12.37 5.00 3.46
N ALA A 230 -11.13 5.29 3.82
CA ALA A 230 -9.97 4.48 3.44
C ALA A 230 -9.08 4.21 4.65
N GLN A 231 -8.46 3.03 4.70
CA GLN A 231 -7.46 2.68 5.69
C GLN A 231 -6.27 1.97 5.05
N SER A 232 -5.07 2.55 5.22
CA SER A 232 -3.81 2.04 4.69
C SER A 232 -2.92 1.46 5.79
N PHE A 233 -2.48 0.22 5.56
CA PHE A 233 -1.67 -0.63 6.42
C PHE A 233 -0.36 -1.04 5.71
N ARG A 234 0.68 -0.21 5.77
CA ARG A 234 2.01 -0.43 5.14
C ARG A 234 1.96 -0.68 3.62
N ALA A 235 1.62 -1.89 3.19
CA ALA A 235 1.51 -2.36 1.81
C ALA A 235 0.06 -2.56 1.34
N PHE A 236 -0.91 -2.56 2.25
CA PHE A 236 -2.30 -2.90 1.99
C PHE A 236 -3.22 -1.69 2.23
N THR A 237 -4.25 -1.49 1.40
CA THR A 237 -5.26 -0.44 1.57
C THR A 237 -6.65 -1.05 1.37
N ILE A 238 -7.59 -0.73 2.27
CA ILE A 238 -9.03 -0.95 2.07
C ILE A 238 -9.70 0.41 1.86
N ALA A 239 -10.67 0.48 0.96
CA ALA A 239 -11.56 1.62 0.81
C ALA A 239 -13.04 1.19 0.72
N LEU A 240 -13.92 2.07 1.18
CA LEU A 240 -15.38 1.94 1.14
C LEU A 240 -15.95 3.30 0.72
N ASP A 241 -16.73 3.35 -0.36
CA ASP A 241 -17.41 4.57 -0.81
C ASP A 241 -18.93 4.35 -0.85
N PHE A 242 -19.69 5.35 -0.42
CA PHE A 242 -21.11 5.49 -0.69
C PHE A 242 -21.34 6.67 -1.62
N VAL A 243 -22.07 6.42 -2.71
CA VAL A 243 -22.38 7.41 -3.75
C VAL A 243 -23.88 7.52 -3.92
N LYS A 244 -24.39 8.75 -3.93
CA LYS A 244 -25.80 9.08 -4.25
C LYS A 244 -25.81 10.04 -5.45
N ARG A 245 -26.50 9.63 -6.51
CA ARG A 245 -26.60 10.34 -7.79
C ARG A 245 -28.02 10.81 -8.06
N GLU A 246 -28.19 12.08 -8.40
CA GLU A 246 -29.45 12.64 -8.91
C GLU A 246 -29.87 12.02 -10.26
N PRO A 247 -31.17 11.94 -10.58
CA PRO A 247 -31.66 11.35 -11.83
C PRO A 247 -31.11 12.08 -13.06
N SER A 248 -30.88 11.35 -14.15
CA SER A 248 -30.21 11.87 -15.35
C SER A 248 -30.59 11.21 -16.67
N LEU A 249 -30.91 11.99 -17.72
CA LEU A 249 -31.17 11.51 -19.08
C LEU A 249 -32.11 10.28 -19.13
N GLY A 250 -33.26 10.36 -18.45
CA GLY A 250 -34.23 9.26 -18.30
C GLY A 250 -33.87 8.18 -17.27
N LEU A 251 -32.68 8.22 -16.67
CA LEU A 251 -32.27 7.36 -15.56
C LEU A 251 -32.78 7.96 -14.24
N SER A 252 -33.38 7.14 -13.37
CA SER A 252 -33.73 7.53 -12.01
C SER A 252 -32.48 7.84 -11.17
N ALA A 253 -32.68 8.40 -9.98
CA ALA A 253 -31.65 8.43 -8.95
C ALA A 253 -31.10 7.01 -8.71
N SER A 254 -29.84 6.94 -8.30
CA SER A 254 -29.15 5.69 -7.97
C SER A 254 -28.28 5.86 -6.73
N GLN A 255 -28.27 4.84 -5.88
CA GLN A 255 -27.33 4.70 -4.77
C GLN A 255 -26.32 3.61 -5.13
N THR A 256 -25.10 3.74 -4.62
CA THR A 256 -24.02 2.81 -4.94
C THR A 256 -23.07 2.68 -3.77
N LEU A 257 -22.80 1.44 -3.37
CA LEU A 257 -21.82 1.08 -2.36
C LEU A 257 -20.62 0.42 -3.07
N GLY A 258 -19.50 1.12 -3.09
CA GLY A 258 -18.21 0.61 -3.56
C GLY A 258 -17.37 0.10 -2.39
N ALA A 259 -16.70 -1.03 -2.57
CA ALA A 259 -15.75 -1.58 -1.61
C ALA A 259 -14.53 -2.13 -2.34
N GLY A 260 -13.33 -1.69 -1.99
CA GLY A 260 -12.10 -2.03 -2.70
C GLY A 260 -10.95 -2.36 -1.77
N MET A 261 -10.05 -3.22 -2.24
CA MET A 261 -8.78 -3.54 -1.59
C MET A 261 -7.62 -3.48 -2.58
N GLN A 262 -6.45 -3.10 -2.08
CA GLN A 262 -5.20 -2.98 -2.83
C GLN A 262 -4.05 -3.52 -1.98
N TYR A 263 -3.16 -4.32 -2.58
CA TYR A 263 -1.95 -4.82 -1.95
C TYR A 263 -0.73 -4.55 -2.85
N TRP A 264 0.34 -3.98 -2.29
CA TRP A 264 1.61 -3.70 -2.97
C TRP A 264 2.70 -4.72 -2.62
N TRP A 265 3.18 -5.46 -3.63
CA TRP A 265 4.40 -6.25 -3.54
C TRP A 265 5.60 -5.42 -4.01
N HIS A 266 6.53 -5.12 -3.10
CA HIS A 266 7.80 -4.48 -3.45
C HIS A 266 8.83 -5.53 -3.88
N THR A 267 9.42 -5.37 -5.06
CA THR A 267 10.55 -6.20 -5.52
C THR A 267 11.84 -5.39 -5.47
N ALA A 268 12.96 -6.02 -5.13
CA ALA A 268 14.22 -5.31 -4.88
C ALA A 268 14.84 -4.63 -6.12
N ARG A 269 14.44 -5.03 -7.34
CA ARG A 269 14.99 -4.50 -8.61
C ARG A 269 13.95 -4.22 -9.70
N GLY A 270 12.75 -4.82 -9.64
CA GLY A 270 11.71 -4.71 -10.68
C GLY A 270 10.61 -3.68 -10.36
N GLY A 271 10.85 -2.77 -9.40
CA GLY A 271 9.84 -1.84 -8.90
C GLY A 271 8.82 -2.53 -7.98
N SER A 272 7.59 -2.02 -7.97
CA SER A 272 6.50 -2.54 -7.13
C SER A 272 5.27 -2.90 -7.96
N TRP A 273 4.66 -4.02 -7.62
CA TRP A 273 3.43 -4.52 -8.24
C TRP A 273 2.25 -4.27 -7.28
N ALA A 274 1.09 -3.91 -7.81
CA ALA A 274 -0.16 -3.81 -7.06
C ALA A 274 -1.14 -4.88 -7.53
N GLY A 275 -1.78 -5.58 -6.60
CA GLY A 275 -2.97 -6.37 -6.84
C GLY A 275 -4.17 -5.62 -6.28
N ARG A 276 -5.23 -5.47 -7.06
CA ARG A 276 -6.45 -4.75 -6.66
C ARG A 276 -7.68 -5.59 -6.95
N SER A 277 -8.67 -5.48 -6.08
CA SER A 277 -10.00 -6.00 -6.34
C SER A 277 -11.04 -5.16 -5.61
N GLY A 278 -12.24 -5.04 -6.18
CA GLY A 278 -13.32 -4.33 -5.53
C GLY A 278 -14.70 -4.66 -6.10
N LEU A 279 -15.71 -4.55 -5.25
CA LEU A 279 -17.11 -4.76 -5.57
C LEU A 279 -17.80 -3.41 -5.66
N ASN A 280 -18.66 -3.25 -6.66
CA ASN A 280 -19.51 -2.08 -6.83
C ASN A 280 -20.95 -2.58 -6.85
N LEU A 281 -21.72 -2.21 -5.82
CA LEU A 281 -23.10 -2.60 -5.59
C LEU A 281 -24.00 -1.38 -5.76
N SER A 282 -24.53 -1.19 -6.96
CA SER A 282 -25.58 -0.22 -7.26
C SER A 282 -26.96 -0.88 -7.25
N ASP A 283 -27.99 -0.07 -7.05
CA ASP A 283 -29.39 -0.46 -7.24
C ASP A 283 -29.67 -0.98 -8.67
N ARG A 284 -28.87 -0.53 -9.64
CA ARG A 284 -29.10 -0.71 -11.10
C ARG A 284 -28.09 -1.64 -11.77
N SER A 285 -26.94 -1.86 -11.15
CA SER A 285 -25.87 -2.71 -11.66
C SER A 285 -25.04 -3.22 -10.49
N LYS A 286 -24.43 -4.38 -10.67
CA LYS A 286 -23.51 -4.98 -9.69
C LYS A 286 -22.35 -5.49 -10.48
N SER A 287 -21.13 -5.20 -10.04
CA SER A 287 -19.92 -5.63 -10.74
C SER A 287 -18.80 -5.97 -9.77
N TRP A 288 -17.92 -6.85 -10.21
CA TRP A 288 -16.69 -7.20 -9.51
C TRP A 288 -15.51 -6.83 -10.39
N ALA A 289 -14.60 -6.04 -9.85
CA ALA A 289 -13.40 -5.61 -10.53
C ALA A 289 -12.15 -6.28 -9.94
N TRP A 290 -11.18 -6.46 -10.82
CA TRP A 290 -9.81 -6.82 -10.52
C TRP A 290 -8.88 -5.87 -11.26
N GLY A 291 -7.65 -5.76 -10.80
CA GLY A 291 -6.62 -5.07 -11.55
C GLY A 291 -5.22 -5.36 -11.05
N ILE A 292 -4.26 -5.13 -11.94
CA ILE A 292 -2.85 -5.19 -11.67
C ILE A 292 -2.24 -3.82 -11.93
N GLY A 293 -1.35 -3.40 -11.04
CA GLY A 293 -0.51 -2.21 -11.22
C GLY A 293 0.96 -2.60 -11.24
N TRP A 294 1.77 -1.84 -11.95
CA TRP A 294 3.22 -1.92 -11.92
C TRP A 294 3.78 -0.51 -11.85
N ARG A 295 4.66 -0.24 -10.88
CA ARG A 295 5.26 1.07 -10.62
C ARG A 295 6.78 0.94 -10.57
N MET A 296 7.47 1.67 -11.44
CA MET A 296 8.92 1.67 -11.60
C MET A 296 9.40 3.06 -12.04
N LEU A 297 10.47 3.60 -11.41
CA LEU A 297 11.12 4.86 -11.78
C LEU A 297 10.15 6.07 -11.92
N GLY A 298 9.19 6.20 -11.00
CA GLY A 298 8.16 7.24 -11.04
C GLY A 298 7.02 7.01 -12.05
N GLY A 299 7.19 6.10 -13.01
CA GLY A 299 6.12 5.59 -13.87
C GLY A 299 5.23 4.57 -13.15
N GLN A 300 3.95 4.54 -13.51
CA GLN A 300 2.98 3.55 -13.03
C GLN A 300 2.02 3.18 -14.16
N LEU A 301 1.97 1.90 -14.52
CA LEU A 301 1.00 1.31 -15.44
C LEU A 301 -0.01 0.50 -14.64
N ASP A 302 -1.30 0.81 -14.78
CA ASP A 302 -2.39 0.03 -14.20
C ASP A 302 -3.32 -0.50 -15.28
N TYR A 303 -3.74 -1.76 -15.13
CA TYR A 303 -4.77 -2.41 -15.92
C TYR A 303 -5.88 -2.92 -15.01
N ALA A 304 -7.14 -2.74 -15.43
CA ALA A 304 -8.31 -3.17 -14.69
C ALA A 304 -9.34 -3.84 -15.59
N LEU A 305 -10.04 -4.79 -14.99
CA LEU A 305 -11.02 -5.66 -15.61
C LEU A 305 -12.23 -5.73 -14.67
N GLN A 306 -13.41 -5.39 -15.18
CA GLN A 306 -14.64 -5.31 -14.38
C GLN A 306 -15.69 -6.23 -15.00
N ALA A 307 -15.98 -7.32 -14.29
CA ALA A 307 -16.94 -8.34 -14.65
C ALA A 307 -18.36 -7.98 -14.17
N PRO A 308 -19.40 -8.16 -15.00
CA PRO A 308 -20.78 -7.93 -14.61
C PRO A 308 -21.29 -9.03 -13.68
N LEU A 309 -21.90 -8.65 -12.54
CA LEU A 309 -22.63 -9.56 -11.64
C LEU A 309 -24.16 -9.48 -11.84
N SER A 310 -24.66 -8.44 -12.51
CA SER A 310 -26.07 -8.32 -12.91
C SER A 310 -26.20 -7.42 -14.13
N ASN A 311 -27.25 -7.57 -14.93
CA ASN A 311 -27.59 -6.69 -16.07
C ASN A 311 -26.49 -6.55 -17.13
N GLY A 312 -25.93 -7.67 -17.61
CA GLY A 312 -25.02 -7.70 -18.76
C GLY A 312 -24.07 -8.90 -18.75
N SER A 313 -23.41 -9.13 -19.88
CA SER A 313 -22.37 -10.16 -20.07
C SER A 313 -21.04 -9.61 -20.60
N ARG A 314 -20.99 -8.33 -21.00
CA ARG A 314 -19.81 -7.67 -21.55
C ARG A 314 -18.90 -7.18 -20.41
N TRP A 315 -17.61 -7.45 -20.52
CA TRP A 315 -16.60 -7.11 -19.52
C TRP A 315 -16.05 -5.71 -19.80
N SER A 316 -16.01 -4.85 -18.78
CA SER A 316 -15.43 -3.51 -18.91
C SER A 316 -13.91 -3.58 -18.69
N HIS A 317 -13.16 -2.75 -19.42
CA HIS A 317 -11.70 -2.70 -19.35
C HIS A 317 -11.24 -1.26 -19.11
N ALA A 318 -10.19 -1.08 -18.30
CA ALA A 318 -9.53 0.21 -18.15
C ALA A 318 -8.01 0.06 -18.13
N VAL A 319 -7.31 1.03 -18.72
CA VAL A 319 -5.85 1.13 -18.74
C VAL A 319 -5.49 2.56 -18.34
N SER A 320 -4.54 2.73 -17.41
CA SER A 320 -4.01 4.05 -17.09
C SER A 320 -2.50 4.03 -16.91
N LEU A 321 -1.85 5.08 -17.43
CA LEU A 321 -0.42 5.33 -17.29
C LEU A 321 -0.25 6.65 -16.52
N ALA A 322 0.41 6.60 -15.37
CA ALA A 322 0.80 7.76 -14.59
C ALA A 322 2.33 7.91 -14.55
N PHE A 323 2.82 9.15 -14.43
CA PHE A 323 4.23 9.49 -14.34
C PHE A 323 4.44 10.60 -13.31
N ARG A 324 5.35 10.38 -12.35
CA ARG A 324 5.65 11.29 -11.23
C ARG A 324 7.04 11.90 -11.37
N PHE A 325 7.10 13.11 -11.92
CA PHE A 325 8.31 13.92 -12.02
C PHE A 325 8.87 14.25 -10.63
N GLY A 326 10.19 14.24 -10.46
CA GLY A 326 10.85 14.60 -9.19
C GLY A 326 10.61 13.65 -8.00
N SER A 327 9.78 12.62 -8.15
CA SER A 327 9.45 11.67 -7.06
C SER A 327 10.59 10.70 -6.73
N TRP A 328 11.59 10.57 -7.61
CA TRP A 328 12.76 9.75 -7.39
C TRP A 328 13.75 10.50 -6.49
N ASN A 329 13.54 10.41 -5.17
CA ASN A 329 14.61 10.60 -4.21
C ASN A 329 15.24 9.22 -3.96
N PRO A 330 16.36 8.87 -4.64
CA PRO A 330 17.00 7.57 -4.48
C PRO A 330 17.51 7.36 -3.05
N GLU A 331 17.89 8.43 -2.35
CA GLU A 331 18.39 8.37 -0.97
C GLU A 331 17.29 7.86 -0.03
N ARG A 332 16.06 8.37 -0.11
CA ARG A 332 14.91 7.89 0.70
C ARG A 332 14.47 6.47 0.38
N GLU A 333 14.63 6.00 -0.85
CA GLU A 333 14.40 4.58 -1.16
C GLU A 333 15.54 3.71 -0.63
N TYR A 334 16.79 4.19 -0.74
CA TYR A 334 17.97 3.54 -0.21
C TYR A 334 17.94 3.46 1.32
N GLU A 335 17.55 4.52 2.02
CA GLU A 335 17.30 4.56 3.47
C GLU A 335 16.28 3.50 3.89
N LYS A 336 15.15 3.37 3.17
CA LYS A 336 14.13 2.35 3.47
C LYS A 336 14.61 0.93 3.20
N LEU A 337 15.46 0.72 2.19
CA LEU A 337 16.09 -0.57 1.94
C LEU A 337 17.13 -0.89 3.02
N LEU A 338 17.97 0.08 3.37
CA LEU A 338 18.98 -0.02 4.42
C LEU A 338 18.34 -0.26 5.80
N GLU A 339 17.23 0.40 6.13
CA GLU A 339 16.50 0.17 7.37
C GLU A 339 15.93 -1.26 7.45
N ARG A 340 15.42 -1.79 6.34
CA ARG A 340 14.97 -3.19 6.25
C ARG A 340 16.12 -4.17 6.41
N GLU A 341 17.24 -3.91 5.73
CA GLU A 341 18.47 -4.70 5.80
C GLU A 341 19.04 -4.71 7.23
N LEU A 342 19.10 -3.55 7.90
CA LEU A 342 19.54 -3.41 9.28
C LEU A 342 18.59 -4.13 10.26
N ARG A 343 17.27 -4.01 10.09
CA ARG A 343 16.29 -4.75 10.91
C ARG A 343 16.43 -6.26 10.73
N TYR A 344 16.61 -6.74 9.49
CA TYR A 344 16.83 -8.15 9.20
C TYR A 344 18.12 -8.68 9.84
N ARG A 345 19.22 -7.93 9.74
CA ARG A 345 20.49 -8.26 10.44
C ARG A 345 20.34 -8.26 11.97
N GLN A 346 19.56 -7.33 12.54
CA GLN A 346 19.24 -7.34 13.97
C GLN A 346 18.39 -8.54 14.39
N GLU A 347 17.42 -8.96 13.56
CA GLU A 347 16.61 -10.16 13.80
C GLU A 347 17.46 -11.43 13.75
N ILE A 348 18.39 -11.55 12.78
CA ILE A 348 19.36 -12.64 12.72
C ILE A 348 20.27 -12.65 13.95
N SER A 349 20.85 -11.50 14.35
CA SER A 349 21.69 -11.41 15.55
C SER A 349 20.94 -11.90 16.79
N ARG A 350 19.73 -11.38 17.03
CA ARG A 350 18.88 -11.79 18.17
C ARG A 350 18.55 -13.28 18.15
N ALA A 351 18.28 -13.86 16.97
CA ALA A 351 18.09 -15.31 16.84
C ALA A 351 19.37 -16.07 17.24
N LEU A 352 20.54 -15.63 16.76
CA LEU A 352 21.83 -16.22 17.07
C LEU A 352 22.15 -16.14 18.58
N ASP A 353 22.00 -14.96 19.19
CA ASP A 353 22.24 -14.69 20.61
C ASP A 353 21.30 -15.54 21.50
N SER A 354 20.03 -15.69 21.08
CA SER A 354 19.08 -16.55 21.78
C SER A 354 19.45 -18.03 21.70
N SER A 355 20.05 -18.47 20.59
CA SER A 355 20.54 -19.85 20.40
C SER A 355 21.79 -20.11 21.24
N GLN A 356 22.76 -19.19 21.24
CA GLN A 356 23.94 -19.27 22.11
C GLN A 356 23.55 -19.33 23.59
N SER A 357 22.58 -18.52 24.01
CA SER A 357 22.05 -18.52 25.38
C SER A 357 21.40 -19.85 25.76
N ARG A 358 20.71 -20.53 24.82
CA ARG A 358 20.16 -21.89 25.03
C ARG A 358 21.27 -22.93 25.11
N GLN A 359 22.27 -22.87 24.24
CA GLN A 359 23.43 -23.78 24.26
C GLN A 359 24.20 -23.68 25.59
N ALA A 360 24.41 -22.47 26.11
CA ALA A 360 25.05 -22.25 27.41
C ALA A 360 24.28 -22.92 28.55
N LYS A 361 22.96 -22.69 28.64
CA LYS A 361 22.09 -23.30 29.67
C LYS A 361 22.07 -24.82 29.60
N LEU A 362 21.90 -25.40 28.40
CA LEU A 362 21.93 -26.87 28.23
C LEU A 362 23.30 -27.47 28.61
N THR A 363 24.39 -26.74 28.37
CA THR A 363 25.75 -27.17 28.78
C THR A 363 25.91 -27.13 30.30
N GLU A 364 25.31 -26.15 30.98
CA GLU A 364 25.28 -26.06 32.44
C GLU A 364 24.40 -27.15 33.06
N GLU A 365 23.20 -27.38 32.52
CA GLU A 365 22.32 -28.48 32.92
C GLU A 365 23.01 -29.84 32.77
N LEU A 366 23.69 -30.11 31.65
CA LEU A 366 24.46 -31.35 31.46
C LEU A 366 25.58 -31.52 32.51
N LYS A 367 26.30 -30.43 32.87
CA LYS A 367 27.31 -30.48 33.95
C LYS A 367 26.68 -30.79 35.31
N GLY A 368 25.52 -30.20 35.61
CA GLY A 368 24.74 -30.50 36.81
C GLY A 368 24.30 -31.96 36.88
N LEU A 369 23.65 -32.46 35.83
CA LEU A 369 23.22 -33.86 35.72
C LEU A 369 24.40 -34.85 35.85
N GLN A 370 25.57 -34.52 35.30
CA GLN A 370 26.78 -35.34 35.45
C GLN A 370 27.31 -35.35 36.89
N ALA A 371 27.21 -34.24 37.62
CA ALA A 371 27.59 -34.19 39.03
C ALA A 371 26.61 -34.99 39.91
N GLU A 372 25.30 -34.87 39.67
CA GLU A 372 24.25 -35.64 40.37
C GLU A 372 24.33 -37.14 40.07
N MET A 373 24.60 -37.53 38.83
CA MET A 373 24.86 -38.94 38.48
C MET A 373 26.09 -39.50 39.22
N LYS A 374 27.15 -38.71 39.39
CA LYS A 374 28.35 -39.12 40.13
C LYS A 374 28.06 -39.29 41.62
N SER A 375 27.33 -38.37 42.25
CA SER A 375 26.98 -38.48 43.67
C SER A 375 26.02 -39.65 43.94
N LEU A 376 25.03 -39.87 43.09
CA LEU A 376 24.11 -41.01 43.21
C LEU A 376 24.81 -42.36 43.04
N ARG A 377 25.79 -42.47 42.12
CA ARG A 377 26.62 -43.69 41.99
C ARG A 377 27.44 -43.95 43.26
N ALA A 378 28.07 -42.91 43.82
CA ALA A 378 28.82 -43.01 45.07
C ALA A 378 27.93 -43.29 46.31
N GLU A 379 26.65 -42.89 46.29
CA GLU A 379 25.70 -43.25 47.36
C GLU A 379 25.20 -44.70 47.22
N LEU A 380 24.94 -45.18 46.00
CA LEU A 380 24.60 -46.58 45.71
C LEU A 380 25.70 -47.53 46.19
N GLU A 381 26.98 -47.20 45.99
CA GLU A 381 28.12 -47.96 46.51
C GLU A 381 28.18 -48.03 48.05
N ARG A 382 27.52 -47.10 48.76
CA ARG A 382 27.56 -46.98 50.23
C ARG A 382 26.31 -47.48 50.95
N ARG A 383 25.17 -47.66 50.28
CA ARG A 383 23.88 -48.01 50.91
C ARG A 383 23.18 -49.18 50.22
N SER A 384 23.30 -50.38 50.79
CA SER A 384 22.65 -51.60 50.29
C SER A 384 21.13 -51.66 50.52
N SER A 385 20.59 -50.92 51.50
CA SER A 385 19.18 -51.02 51.89
C SER A 385 18.21 -50.09 51.13
N SER A 386 18.71 -49.18 50.27
CA SER A 386 17.88 -48.22 49.50
C SER A 386 18.05 -48.32 47.98
N GLU A 387 18.57 -49.44 47.47
CA GLU A 387 18.92 -49.60 46.05
C GLU A 387 17.77 -49.30 45.07
N SER A 388 16.54 -49.73 45.37
CA SER A 388 15.42 -49.65 44.41
C SER A 388 15.04 -48.21 44.06
N GLU A 389 15.01 -47.31 45.04
CA GLU A 389 14.71 -45.89 44.78
C GLU A 389 15.87 -45.19 44.08
N ALA A 390 17.11 -45.46 44.51
CA ALA A 390 18.30 -44.88 43.92
C ALA A 390 18.46 -45.31 42.44
N ARG A 391 18.20 -46.58 42.11
CA ARG A 391 18.18 -47.08 40.72
C ARG A 391 17.08 -46.41 39.87
N LYS A 392 15.86 -46.23 40.40
CA LYS A 392 14.79 -45.50 39.69
C LYS A 392 15.14 -44.03 39.44
N ARG A 393 15.73 -43.35 40.43
CA ARG A 393 16.22 -41.97 40.26
C ARG A 393 17.32 -41.92 39.20
N LEU A 394 18.30 -42.83 39.25
CA LEU A 394 19.39 -42.93 38.28
C LEU A 394 18.86 -43.07 36.84
N GLN A 395 17.93 -44.00 36.58
CA GLN A 395 17.30 -44.13 35.25
C GLN A 395 16.60 -42.83 34.81
N GLY A 396 15.87 -42.18 35.71
CA GLY A 396 15.24 -40.88 35.44
C GLY A 396 16.24 -39.74 35.19
N PHE A 397 17.48 -39.84 35.66
CA PHE A 397 18.57 -38.92 35.33
C PHE A 397 19.25 -39.26 33.99
N GLU A 398 19.51 -40.54 33.72
CA GLU A 398 20.08 -41.01 32.45
C GLU A 398 19.15 -40.70 31.26
N GLU A 399 17.83 -40.84 31.42
CA GLU A 399 16.86 -40.39 30.43
C GLU A 399 16.90 -38.87 30.19
N ARG A 400 16.99 -38.06 31.27
CA ARG A 400 17.07 -36.59 31.16
C ARG A 400 18.37 -36.17 30.49
N HIS A 401 19.51 -36.76 30.86
CA HIS A 401 20.80 -36.54 30.21
C HIS A 401 20.73 -36.89 28.71
N ARG A 402 20.13 -38.04 28.33
CA ARG A 402 19.98 -38.44 26.93
C ARG A 402 19.09 -37.47 26.14
N ARG A 403 18.01 -36.95 26.74
CA ARG A 403 17.14 -35.94 26.11
C ARG A 403 17.87 -34.59 25.94
N ALA A 404 18.55 -34.12 26.97
CA ALA A 404 19.34 -32.88 26.93
C ALA A 404 20.46 -32.95 25.88
N GLN A 405 21.21 -34.07 25.84
CA GLN A 405 22.25 -34.29 24.83
C GLN A 405 21.70 -34.26 23.40
N LYS A 406 20.57 -34.93 23.13
CA LYS A 406 19.89 -34.86 21.82
C LYS A 406 19.50 -33.43 21.45
N SER A 407 18.92 -32.66 22.37
CA SER A 407 18.56 -31.26 22.08
C SER A 407 19.77 -30.37 21.81
N LEU A 408 20.92 -30.66 22.42
CA LEU A 408 22.17 -29.95 22.16
C LEU A 408 22.73 -30.30 20.78
N GLU A 409 22.70 -31.58 20.40
CA GLU A 409 23.07 -32.04 19.06
C GLU A 409 22.16 -31.45 17.96
N GLU A 410 20.85 -31.37 18.20
CA GLU A 410 19.87 -30.72 17.31
C GLU A 410 20.16 -29.22 17.15
N LEU A 411 20.31 -28.48 18.26
CA LEU A 411 20.68 -27.05 18.22
C LEU A 411 22.06 -26.81 17.58
N ALA A 412 23.02 -27.73 17.72
CA ALA A 412 24.31 -27.63 17.06
C ALA A 412 24.19 -27.82 15.53
N ARG A 413 23.31 -28.72 15.07
CA ARG A 413 22.99 -28.89 13.64
C ARG A 413 22.26 -27.67 13.08
N GLU A 414 21.24 -27.15 13.79
CA GLU A 414 20.54 -25.93 13.40
C GLU A 414 21.49 -24.73 13.27
N LYS A 415 22.38 -24.54 14.27
CA LYS A 415 23.40 -23.49 14.23
C LYS A 415 24.29 -23.60 13.01
N ARG A 416 24.85 -24.79 12.73
CA ARG A 416 25.69 -25.02 11.53
C ARG A 416 24.93 -24.73 10.24
N ALA A 417 23.67 -25.16 10.14
CA ALA A 417 22.83 -24.90 8.96
C ALA A 417 22.52 -23.40 8.78
N ILE A 418 22.34 -22.64 9.86
CA ILE A 418 22.16 -21.18 9.81
C ILE A 418 23.47 -20.49 9.39
N GLU A 419 24.61 -20.89 9.97
CA GLU A 419 25.93 -20.37 9.60
C GLU A 419 26.28 -20.66 8.13
N GLN A 420 25.97 -21.86 7.64
CA GLN A 420 26.16 -22.26 6.23
C GLN A 420 25.30 -21.42 5.28
N ARG A 421 23.98 -21.30 5.55
CA ARG A 421 23.08 -20.42 4.79
C ARG A 421 23.52 -18.95 4.81
N SER A 422 24.06 -18.48 5.95
CA SER A 422 24.60 -17.12 6.05
C SER A 422 25.83 -16.94 5.17
N LYS A 423 26.77 -17.90 5.16
CA LYS A 423 27.96 -17.85 4.30
C LYS A 423 27.60 -17.97 2.81
N GLU A 424 26.64 -18.82 2.44
CA GLU A 424 26.11 -18.90 1.07
C GLU A 424 25.51 -17.56 0.60
N SER A 425 24.75 -16.88 1.47
CA SER A 425 24.15 -15.58 1.16
C SER A 425 25.23 -14.51 0.95
N LEU A 426 26.24 -14.45 1.83
CA LEU A 426 27.36 -13.51 1.72
C LEU A 426 28.21 -13.79 0.47
N PHE A 427 28.50 -15.06 0.17
CA PHE A 427 29.21 -15.45 -1.06
C PHE A 427 28.46 -14.98 -2.32
N ARG A 428 27.14 -15.18 -2.40
CA ARG A 428 26.32 -14.68 -3.52
C ARG A 428 26.35 -13.15 -3.63
N GLU A 429 26.38 -12.44 -2.52
CA GLU A 429 26.46 -10.97 -2.51
C GLU A 429 27.83 -10.50 -3.05
N ASP A 430 28.93 -11.06 -2.55
CA ASP A 430 30.29 -10.69 -2.98
C ASP A 430 30.61 -11.13 -4.41
N TRP A 431 30.10 -12.29 -4.84
CA TRP A 431 30.17 -12.75 -6.22
C TRP A 431 29.39 -11.81 -7.14
N GLY A 432 28.20 -11.34 -6.72
CA GLY A 432 27.43 -10.33 -7.45
C GLY A 432 28.16 -8.98 -7.57
N LYS A 433 28.86 -8.52 -6.51
CA LYS A 433 29.71 -7.32 -6.56
C LYS A 433 30.89 -7.51 -7.53
N TYR A 434 31.53 -8.68 -7.49
CA TYR A 434 32.61 -9.04 -8.41
C TYR A 434 32.14 -9.03 -9.88
N GLN A 435 30.99 -9.65 -10.18
CA GLN A 435 30.41 -9.63 -11.53
C GLN A 435 30.09 -8.21 -12.00
N LYS A 436 29.64 -7.32 -11.11
CA LYS A 436 29.42 -5.92 -11.44
C LYS A 436 30.73 -5.19 -11.77
N LEU A 437 31.78 -5.33 -10.96
CA LEU A 437 33.11 -4.75 -11.25
C LEU A 437 33.65 -5.21 -12.63
N LYS A 438 33.41 -6.48 -12.99
CA LYS A 438 33.77 -7.03 -14.31
C LYS A 438 32.95 -6.41 -15.45
N GLN A 439 31.67 -6.10 -15.24
CA GLN A 439 30.82 -5.39 -16.21
C GLN A 439 31.20 -3.91 -16.35
N ASP A 440 31.60 -3.26 -15.25
CA ASP A 440 32.05 -1.87 -15.21
C ASP A 440 33.46 -1.67 -15.81
N GLY A 441 34.10 -2.73 -16.32
CA GLY A 441 35.40 -2.66 -17.00
C GLY A 441 36.61 -2.53 -16.07
N ALA A 442 36.51 -2.98 -14.82
CA ALA A 442 37.62 -2.92 -13.87
C ALA A 442 38.86 -3.70 -14.37
N PRO A 443 40.09 -3.19 -14.14
CA PRO A 443 41.32 -3.86 -14.59
C PRO A 443 41.48 -5.28 -14.04
N ASP A 444 42.04 -6.19 -14.85
CA ASP A 444 42.23 -7.62 -14.50
C ASP A 444 42.99 -7.82 -13.18
N VAL A 445 43.88 -6.90 -12.79
CA VAL A 445 44.59 -6.92 -11.49
C VAL A 445 43.62 -6.77 -10.31
N VAL A 446 42.67 -5.85 -10.41
CA VAL A 446 41.64 -5.61 -9.36
C VAL A 446 40.67 -6.78 -9.30
N LEU A 447 40.28 -7.32 -10.46
CA LEU A 447 39.45 -8.52 -10.54
C LEU A 447 40.16 -9.74 -9.91
N LEU A 448 41.46 -9.91 -10.17
CA LEU A 448 42.28 -10.99 -9.62
C LEU A 448 42.46 -10.87 -8.10
N GLU A 449 42.68 -9.67 -7.57
CA GLU A 449 42.73 -9.44 -6.12
C GLU A 449 41.37 -9.75 -5.46
N ARG A 450 40.27 -9.23 -6.02
CA ARG A 450 38.93 -9.43 -5.44
C ARG A 450 38.49 -10.89 -5.47
N ILE A 451 38.79 -11.64 -6.53
CA ILE A 451 38.44 -13.07 -6.60
C ILE A 451 39.31 -13.92 -5.68
N GLN A 452 40.59 -13.57 -5.50
CA GLN A 452 41.46 -14.20 -4.49
C GLN A 452 40.99 -13.92 -3.06
N GLN A 453 40.46 -12.72 -2.77
CA GLN A 453 39.83 -12.42 -1.49
C GLN A 453 38.62 -13.33 -1.24
N ILE A 454 37.68 -13.41 -2.19
CA ILE A 454 36.49 -14.28 -2.10
C ILE A 454 36.92 -15.74 -1.90
N LEU A 455 37.83 -16.27 -2.73
CA LEU A 455 38.30 -17.65 -2.62
C LEU A 455 39.04 -17.94 -1.30
N ARG A 456 39.65 -16.94 -0.66
CA ARG A 456 40.31 -17.07 0.65
C ARG A 456 39.30 -17.06 1.80
N GLU A 457 38.31 -16.18 1.73
CA GLU A 457 37.31 -15.96 2.78
C GLU A 457 36.30 -17.12 2.88
N TYR A 458 35.89 -17.68 1.73
CA TYR A 458 34.96 -18.80 1.67
C TYR A 458 35.65 -20.18 1.59
N LYS A 459 36.99 -20.26 1.69
CA LYS A 459 37.72 -21.54 1.65
C LYS A 459 37.34 -22.44 2.82
N GLY A 460 36.84 -23.64 2.53
CA GLY A 460 36.42 -24.59 3.56
C GLY A 460 35.05 -24.30 4.17
N ALA A 461 34.31 -23.30 3.65
CA ALA A 461 32.86 -23.39 3.69
C ALA A 461 32.42 -24.47 2.69
N GLU A 462 31.38 -25.23 3.03
CA GLU A 462 30.74 -26.21 2.14
C GLU A 462 29.87 -25.50 1.09
N ILE A 463 30.50 -24.64 0.29
CA ILE A 463 29.90 -23.79 -0.75
C ILE A 463 30.57 -24.16 -2.07
N ASP A 464 29.80 -24.21 -3.15
CA ASP A 464 30.38 -24.40 -4.47
C ASP A 464 31.18 -23.16 -4.91
N LEU A 465 32.47 -23.36 -5.14
CA LEU A 465 33.42 -22.35 -5.59
C LEU A 465 33.85 -22.59 -7.05
N SER A 466 33.15 -23.46 -7.80
CA SER A 466 33.45 -23.79 -9.21
C SER A 466 33.71 -22.55 -10.06
N ASP A 467 32.77 -21.61 -10.05
CA ASP A 467 32.73 -20.47 -10.95
C ASP A 467 33.85 -19.48 -10.60
N ALA A 468 34.11 -19.29 -9.30
CA ALA A 468 35.18 -18.44 -8.81
C ALA A 468 36.56 -19.01 -9.17
N ASN A 469 36.74 -20.33 -9.10
CA ASN A 469 37.98 -20.98 -9.52
C ASN A 469 38.18 -20.93 -11.05
N GLN A 470 37.13 -21.18 -11.85
CA GLN A 470 37.20 -21.08 -13.31
C GLN A 470 37.58 -19.66 -13.77
N GLU A 471 36.98 -18.65 -13.16
CA GLU A 471 37.24 -17.25 -13.48
C GLU A 471 38.63 -16.78 -13.01
N LEU A 472 39.13 -17.26 -11.87
CA LEU A 472 40.53 -17.04 -11.45
C LEU A 472 41.50 -17.63 -12.49
N MET A 473 41.25 -18.85 -12.98
CA MET A 473 42.09 -19.47 -14.01
C MET A 473 42.03 -18.72 -15.35
N ARG A 474 40.86 -18.14 -15.70
CA ARG A 474 40.70 -17.26 -16.87
C ARG A 474 41.59 -16.00 -16.75
N LEU A 475 41.56 -15.33 -15.61
CA LEU A 475 42.39 -14.14 -15.35
C LEU A 475 43.88 -14.46 -15.32
N LEU A 476 44.28 -15.59 -14.72
CA LEU A 476 45.68 -16.03 -14.70
C LEU A 476 46.21 -16.36 -16.09
N ARG A 477 45.40 -16.97 -16.98
CA ARG A 477 45.79 -17.26 -18.37
C ARG A 477 45.93 -16.00 -19.23
N ASN A 478 45.12 -14.97 -18.97
CA ASN A 478 45.13 -13.73 -19.75
C ASN A 478 46.21 -12.73 -19.30
N ARG A 479 46.85 -12.96 -18.14
CA ARG A 479 47.89 -12.08 -17.63
C ARG A 479 49.11 -12.10 -18.58
N PRO A 480 49.54 -10.95 -19.14
CA PRO A 480 50.74 -10.91 -19.96
C PRO A 480 51.95 -11.37 -19.13
N ALA A 481 52.89 -12.06 -19.79
CA ALA A 481 54.16 -12.41 -19.17
C ALA A 481 54.89 -11.12 -18.74
N PRO A 482 55.53 -11.11 -17.56
CA PRO A 482 56.20 -9.93 -17.01
C PRO A 482 57.41 -9.49 -17.81
#